data_AF-A0A3M0NMN1-F1
#
_entry.id   AF-A0A3M0NMN1-F1
#
_cell.length_a   1.000
_cell.length_b   1.000
_cell.length_c   1.000
_cell.angle_alpha   90.00
_cell.angle_beta   90.00
_cell.angle_gamma   90.00
#
_symmetry.space_group_name_H-M   'P 1'
#
loop_
_entity.id
_entity.type
_entity.pdbx_description
1 polymer ?
#
loop_
_entity_poly.entity_id
_entity_poly.type
_entity_poly.pdbx_seq_one_letter_code
_entity_poly.pdbx_strand_id
1 'polypeptide(L)'
;MDAIMKERGYVPAESLVGKTIKTKEFSENYCGNRAPEWIRTFVFDAYPEVDVKNGGWVVHPRRTKNGKTTIIFENRGAKWMEEHQLEIDWDAKLP
;
A
#
# COMPACT_ATOMS: atom_id res chain seq x y z
N MET A 1 -5.10 19.13 17.38
CA MET A 1 -5.71 17.91 16.83
C MET A 1 -6.21 17.06 17.99
N ASP A 2 -7.52 16.90 18.09
CA ASP A 2 -8.20 16.20 19.19
C ASP A 2 -7.85 14.71 19.23
N ALA A 3 -7.61 14.20 20.43
CA ALA A 3 -7.27 12.80 20.72
C ALA A 3 -8.31 11.81 20.16
N ILE A 4 -9.57 12.24 20.02
CA ILE A 4 -10.69 11.46 19.49
C ILE A 4 -10.51 11.12 18.00
N MET A 5 -9.85 12.00 17.22
CA MET A 5 -9.61 11.75 15.79
C MET A 5 -8.60 10.62 15.57
N LYS A 6 -7.60 10.51 16.45
CA LYS A 6 -6.54 9.50 16.38
C LYS A 6 -7.07 8.11 16.76
N GLU A 7 -7.96 8.03 17.74
CA GLU A 7 -8.59 6.79 18.21
C GLU A 7 -9.55 6.18 17.16
N ARG A 8 -10.19 7.03 16.34
CA ARG A 8 -11.13 6.60 15.28
C ARG A 8 -10.51 6.49 13.88
N GLY A 9 -9.19 6.63 13.77
CA GLY A 9 -8.46 6.49 12.49
C GLY A 9 -8.66 7.64 11.49
N TYR A 10 -9.05 8.84 11.95
CA TYR A 10 -9.21 10.00 11.08
C TYR A 10 -7.86 10.67 10.80
N VAL A 11 -7.62 10.96 9.53
CA VAL A 11 -6.40 11.61 9.01
C VAL A 11 -6.64 13.10 8.74
N PRO A 12 -5.65 13.98 8.99
CA PRO A 12 -5.75 15.44 8.79
C PRO A 12 -6.26 15.86 7.42
N ALA A 13 -6.96 17.01 7.32
CA ALA A 13 -7.42 17.58 6.04
C ALA A 13 -6.28 17.90 5.05
N GLU A 14 -5.05 18.08 5.54
CA GLU A 14 -3.82 18.19 4.76
C GLU A 14 -3.46 16.88 4.02
N SER A 15 -4.04 15.73 4.43
CA SER A 15 -3.97 14.43 3.72
C SER A 15 -4.88 14.36 2.48
N LEU A 16 -5.53 15.46 2.06
CA LEU A 16 -6.26 15.54 0.79
C LEU A 16 -5.34 15.67 -0.45
N VAL A 17 -4.08 15.20 -0.37
CA VAL A 17 -3.30 14.82 -1.56
C VAL A 17 -3.81 13.43 -2.03
N GLY A 18 -5.10 13.41 -2.36
CA GLY A 18 -5.94 12.21 -2.34
C GLY A 18 -6.08 11.56 -3.69
N LYS A 19 -4.98 11.12 -4.29
CA LYS A 19 -5.06 10.20 -5.43
C LYS A 19 -4.96 8.76 -4.92
N THR A 20 -6.02 8.01 -5.13
CA THR A 20 -6.00 6.56 -4.96
C THR A 20 -5.76 5.90 -6.30
N ILE A 21 -4.82 4.97 -6.35
CA ILE A 21 -4.48 4.22 -7.57
C ILE A 21 -4.77 2.74 -7.40
N LYS A 22 -4.87 2.03 -8.52
CA LYS A 22 -4.97 0.56 -8.52
C LYS A 22 -3.58 -0.07 -8.46
N THR A 23 -3.51 -1.36 -8.12
CA THR A 23 -2.25 -2.12 -8.09
C THR A 23 -1.48 -2.09 -9.41
N LYS A 24 -2.19 -1.98 -10.55
CA LYS A 24 -1.55 -1.86 -11.87
C LYS A 24 -0.76 -0.55 -12.01
N GLU A 25 -1.38 0.58 -11.70
CA GLU A 25 -0.70 1.89 -11.75
C GLU A 25 0.44 1.96 -10.73
N PHE A 26 0.23 1.37 -9.54
CA PHE A 26 1.29 1.29 -8.53
C PHE A 26 2.49 0.46 -9.03
N SER A 27 2.21 -0.64 -9.73
CA SER A 27 3.24 -1.46 -10.38
C SER A 27 4.07 -0.67 -11.39
N GLU A 28 3.38 0.02 -12.29
CA GLU A 28 3.99 0.78 -13.39
C GLU A 28 4.87 1.91 -12.85
N ASN A 29 4.41 2.61 -11.82
CA ASN A 29 5.09 3.81 -11.30
C ASN A 29 6.17 3.50 -10.25
N TYR A 30 5.96 2.49 -9.40
CA TYR A 30 6.80 2.29 -8.21
C TYR A 30 7.44 0.91 -8.13
N CYS A 31 6.91 -0.09 -8.83
CA CYS A 31 7.42 -1.45 -8.76
C CYS A 31 7.99 -1.96 -10.10
N GLY A 32 8.43 -1.08 -11.01
CA GLY A 32 9.09 -1.48 -12.25
C GLY A 32 8.28 -2.46 -13.12
N ASN A 33 6.96 -2.28 -13.19
CA ASN A 33 6.02 -3.15 -13.93
C ASN A 33 5.91 -4.60 -13.42
N ARG A 34 6.22 -4.86 -12.13
CA ARG A 34 6.07 -6.19 -11.52
C ARG A 34 4.61 -6.65 -11.49
N ALA A 35 4.39 -7.95 -11.62
CA ALA A 35 3.05 -8.52 -11.61
C ALA A 35 2.30 -8.20 -10.29
N PRO A 36 0.97 -8.03 -10.31
CA PRO A 36 0.19 -7.78 -9.10
C PRO A 36 0.34 -8.84 -8.01
N GLU A 37 0.62 -10.10 -8.38
CA GLU A 37 0.90 -11.17 -7.41
C GLU A 37 2.25 -10.98 -6.72
N TRP A 38 3.27 -10.57 -7.47
CA TRP A 38 4.58 -10.25 -6.90
C TRP A 38 4.48 -9.12 -5.87
N ILE A 39 3.74 -8.05 -6.20
CA ILE A 39 3.52 -6.92 -5.27
C ILE A 39 2.79 -7.40 -4.01
N ARG A 40 1.80 -8.29 -4.15
CA ARG A 40 1.10 -8.85 -2.99
C ARG A 40 2.05 -9.64 -2.10
N THR A 41 2.88 -10.50 -2.66
CA THR A 41 3.77 -11.36 -1.88
C THR A 41 4.92 -10.58 -1.25
N PHE A 42 5.63 -9.77 -2.03
CA PHE A 42 6.90 -9.17 -1.63
C PHE A 42 6.79 -7.75 -1.10
N VAL A 43 5.62 -7.12 -1.24
CA VAL A 43 5.36 -5.81 -0.64
C VAL A 43 4.25 -5.93 0.40
N PHE A 44 3.06 -6.40 0.01
CA PHE A 44 1.93 -6.34 0.95
C PHE A 44 1.93 -7.40 2.05
N ASP A 45 2.27 -8.64 1.70
CA ASP A 45 2.29 -9.76 2.65
C ASP A 45 3.60 -9.77 3.45
N ALA A 46 4.71 -9.30 2.85
CA ALA A 46 6.01 -9.17 3.52
C ALA A 46 6.04 -8.02 4.56
N TYR A 47 5.31 -6.93 4.30
CA TYR A 47 5.29 -5.73 5.14
C TYR A 47 3.86 -5.44 5.63
N PRO A 48 3.40 -6.11 6.71
CA PRO A 48 2.02 -5.98 7.18
C PRO A 48 1.65 -4.56 7.60
N GLU A 49 2.62 -3.71 7.95
CA GLU A 49 2.42 -2.29 8.28
C GLU A 49 1.87 -1.47 7.13
N VAL A 50 1.98 -1.93 5.87
CA VAL A 50 1.42 -1.23 4.72
C VAL A 50 -0.10 -1.35 4.64
N ASP A 51 -0.74 -2.29 5.36
CA ASP A 51 -2.20 -2.37 5.45
C ASP A 51 -2.76 -1.21 6.30
N VAL A 52 -3.80 -0.54 5.82
CA VAL A 52 -4.51 0.52 6.56
C VAL A 52 -5.01 0.06 7.94
N LYS A 53 -5.28 -1.24 8.13
CA LYS A 53 -5.63 -1.80 9.45
C LYS A 53 -4.51 -1.67 10.47
N ASN A 54 -3.26 -1.61 9.99
CA ASN A 54 -2.06 -1.43 10.79
C ASN A 54 -1.51 0.01 10.71
N GLY A 55 -2.29 0.95 10.16
CA GLY A 55 -1.90 2.35 9.99
C GLY A 55 -1.23 2.69 8.65
N GLY A 56 -1.16 1.72 7.72
CA GLY A 56 -0.54 1.87 6.42
C GLY A 56 -1.37 2.60 5.36
N TRP A 57 -1.17 2.21 4.11
CA TRP A 57 -1.63 2.92 2.91
C TRP A 57 -2.29 2.04 1.85
N VAL A 58 -2.42 0.73 2.11
CA VAL A 58 -3.09 -0.25 1.23
C VAL A 58 -4.38 -0.71 1.88
N VAL A 59 -5.49 -0.59 1.16
CA VAL A 59 -6.78 -1.17 1.53
C VAL A 59 -6.94 -2.50 0.81
N HIS A 60 -7.24 -3.56 1.57
CA HIS A 60 -7.39 -4.93 1.04
C HIS A 60 -6.17 -5.40 0.22
N PRO A 61 -4.99 -5.52 0.85
CA PRO A 61 -3.78 -6.01 0.18
C PRO A 61 -3.99 -7.35 -0.52
N ARG A 62 -4.79 -8.24 0.10
CA ARG A 62 -5.17 -9.54 -0.45
C ARG A 62 -6.62 -9.55 -0.94
N ARG A 63 -6.83 -10.15 -2.12
CA ARG A 63 -8.18 -10.46 -2.61
C ARG A 63 -8.81 -11.52 -1.72
N THR A 64 -9.91 -11.17 -1.07
CA THR A 64 -10.73 -12.13 -0.31
C THR A 64 -11.82 -12.72 -1.21
N LYS A 65 -12.44 -13.85 -0.80
CA LYS A 65 -13.60 -14.46 -1.49
C LYS A 65 -14.73 -13.45 -1.81
N ASN A 66 -14.82 -12.36 -1.04
CA ASN A 66 -15.82 -11.31 -1.22
C ASN A 66 -15.38 -10.19 -2.18
N GLY A 67 -14.33 -10.41 -2.98
CA GLY A 67 -14.05 -9.61 -4.18
C GLY A 67 -13.66 -8.15 -3.93
N LYS A 68 -13.16 -7.80 -2.74
CA LYS A 68 -12.81 -6.40 -2.48
C LYS A 68 -11.59 -5.96 -3.29
N THR A 69 -11.76 -4.87 -4.06
CA THR A 69 -10.70 -4.25 -4.86
C THR A 69 -9.63 -3.66 -3.95
N THR A 70 -8.36 -3.90 -4.29
CA THR A 70 -7.21 -3.27 -3.63
C THR A 70 -7.16 -1.79 -3.99
N ILE A 71 -7.05 -0.92 -2.98
CA ILE A 71 -6.95 0.53 -3.14
C ILE A 71 -5.62 0.96 -2.52
N ILE A 72 -4.86 1.79 -3.22
CA ILE A 72 -3.55 2.28 -2.77
C ILE A 72 -3.61 3.80 -2.66
N PHE A 73 -3.28 4.35 -1.51
CA PHE A 73 -3.10 5.80 -1.35
C PHE A 73 -1.73 6.20 -1.91
N GLU A 74 -1.71 6.76 -3.12
CA GLU A 74 -0.51 6.94 -3.95
C GLU A 74 0.60 7.69 -3.22
N ASN A 75 0.31 8.85 -2.62
CA ASN A 75 1.31 9.66 -1.94
C ASN A 75 2.02 8.89 -0.80
N ARG A 76 1.24 8.18 0.01
CA ARG A 76 1.78 7.40 1.13
C ARG A 76 2.54 6.16 0.66
N GLY A 77 2.03 5.48 -0.36
CA GLY A 77 2.73 4.35 -0.98
C GLY A 77 4.03 4.74 -1.64
N ALA A 78 4.05 5.87 -2.34
CA ALA A 78 5.26 6.43 -2.95
C ALA A 78 6.34 6.73 -1.88
N LYS A 79 5.95 7.40 -0.79
CA LYS A 79 6.87 7.70 0.30
C LYS A 79 7.43 6.43 0.95
N TRP A 80 6.57 5.46 1.24
CA TRP A 80 7.00 4.20 1.82
C TRP A 80 7.97 3.44 0.90
N MET A 81 7.70 3.42 -0.42
CA MET A 81 8.60 2.83 -1.41
C MET A 81 9.94 3.55 -1.46
N GLU A 82 9.98 4.88 -1.37
CA GLU A 82 11.24 5.63 -1.33
C GLU A 82 12.12 5.17 -0.16
N GLU A 83 11.51 4.94 1.01
CA GLU A 83 12.16 4.53 2.25
C GLU A 83 12.61 3.05 2.23
N HIS A 84 11.81 2.13 1.64
CA HIS A 84 12.02 0.68 1.79
C HIS A 84 12.42 -0.05 0.50
N GLN A 85 12.48 0.63 -0.66
CA GLN A 85 12.82 -0.01 -1.95
C GLN A 85 14.15 -0.76 -1.95
N LEU A 86 15.10 -0.38 -1.10
CA LEU A 86 16.41 -1.03 -1.00
C LEU A 86 16.37 -2.33 -0.19
N GLU A 87 15.33 -2.51 0.62
CA GLU A 87 15.13 -3.70 1.46
C GLU A 87 14.37 -4.80 0.72
N ILE A 88 13.67 -4.44 -0.35
CA ILE A 88 12.90 -5.37 -1.18
C ILE A 88 13.86 -6.16 -2.08
N ASP A 89 13.79 -7.49 -2.00
CA ASP A 89 14.43 -8.36 -2.98
C ASP A 89 13.68 -8.32 -4.31
N TRP A 90 14.13 -7.44 -5.21
CA TRP A 90 13.53 -7.25 -6.53
C TRP A 90 13.63 -8.49 -7.43
N ASP A 91 14.59 -9.39 -7.20
CA ASP A 91 14.79 -10.59 -8.01
C ASP A 91 14.05 -11.82 -7.44
N ALA A 92 13.29 -11.64 -6.35
CA ALA A 92 12.49 -12.69 -5.76
C ALA A 92 11.47 -13.27 -6.74
N LYS A 93 11.36 -14.60 -6.71
CA LYS A 93 10.44 -15.37 -7.56
C LYS A 93 9.23 -15.79 -6.76
N LEU A 94 8.05 -15.72 -7.38
CA LEU A 94 6.82 -16.23 -6.77
C LEU A 94 7.00 -17.71 -6.41
N PRO A 95 6.62 -18.12 -5.19
CA PRO A 95 6.68 -19.51 -4.75
C PRO A 95 5.67 -20.41 -5.46
#